data_AF-A0A8J6RRU2-F1
#
_entry.id   AF-A0A8J6RRU2-F1
#
_cell.length_a   1.000
_cell.length_b   1.000
_cell.length_c   1.000
_cell.angle_alpha   90.00
_cell.angle_beta   90.00
_cell.angle_gamma   90.00
#
_symmetry.space_group_name_H-M   'P 1'
#
loop_
_entity.id
_entity.type
_entity.pdbx_description
1 polymer ?
#
loop_
_entity_poly.entity_id
_entity_poly.type
_entity_poly.pdbx_seq_one_letter_code
_entity_poly.pdbx_strand_id
1 'polypeptide(L)'
;MDFEPEVTTTSTPKAAEFDYPQAKPLALLRDTECLLRRKTVKTLMPVLPPPVANNLQAASAVADESLSELAEIDLDAISDDELKPARIFIGLTFSGFGALFMVLLVLYLDALHPELSAAEQIREYWYQYVWFVCLGVAGMMILGREAMRPKN
;
A
#
# COMPACT_ATOMS: atom_id res chain seq x y z
N MET A 1 -3.04 -67.39 14.25
CA MET A 1 -3.51 -66.77 13.00
C MET A 1 -3.04 -65.34 13.03
N ASP A 2 -1.99 -65.07 12.25
CA ASP A 2 -1.47 -63.73 12.00
C ASP A 2 -2.47 -62.95 11.16
N PHE A 3 -2.80 -61.75 11.61
CA PHE A 3 -3.49 -60.75 10.79
C PHE A 3 -2.66 -59.48 10.84
N GLU A 4 -1.66 -59.41 9.97
CA GLU A 4 -1.05 -58.14 9.60
C GLU A 4 -1.98 -57.42 8.60
N PRO A 5 -2.27 -56.13 8.79
CA PRO A 5 -3.01 -55.38 7.79
C PRO A 5 -2.07 -55.02 6.62
N GLU A 6 -2.37 -55.53 5.43
CA GLU A 6 -1.75 -55.04 4.18
C GLU A 6 -2.11 -53.55 4.00
N VAL A 7 -1.13 -52.67 4.21
CA VAL A 7 -1.23 -51.27 3.81
C VAL A 7 -1.01 -51.21 2.31
N THR A 8 -2.09 -51.22 1.55
CA THR A 8 -2.04 -50.92 0.11
C THR A 8 -1.55 -49.48 -0.05
N THR A 9 -0.31 -49.29 -0.50
CA THR A 9 0.22 -47.97 -0.87
C THR A 9 -0.50 -47.50 -2.13
N THR A 10 -1.63 -46.82 -1.96
CA THR A 10 -2.26 -46.06 -3.04
C THR A 10 -1.29 -44.97 -3.45
N SER A 11 -0.70 -45.09 -4.64
CA SER A 11 0.12 -44.03 -5.21
C SER A 11 -0.75 -42.79 -5.38
N THR A 12 -0.60 -41.81 -4.51
CA THR A 12 -1.20 -40.48 -4.68
C THR A 12 -0.78 -39.98 -6.07
N PRO A 13 -1.72 -39.61 -6.96
CA PRO A 13 -1.34 -39.01 -8.23
C PRO A 13 -0.54 -37.77 -7.91
N LYS A 14 0.70 -37.70 -8.42
CA LYS A 14 1.54 -36.50 -8.32
C LYS A 14 0.70 -35.35 -8.88
N ALA A 15 0.24 -34.46 -8.00
CA ALA A 15 -0.50 -33.28 -8.42
C ALA A 15 0.34 -32.59 -9.49
N ALA A 16 -0.24 -32.41 -10.68
CA ALA A 16 0.40 -31.64 -11.72
C ALA A 16 0.72 -30.27 -11.12
N GLU A 17 2.00 -29.97 -10.94
CA GLU A 17 2.46 -28.62 -10.63
C GLU A 17 1.96 -27.75 -11.77
N PHE A 18 0.90 -27.01 -11.50
CA PHE A 18 0.42 -25.96 -12.39
C PHE A 18 1.49 -24.88 -12.37
N ASP A 19 2.41 -24.97 -13.32
CA ASP A 19 3.42 -23.94 -13.61
C ASP A 19 2.69 -22.76 -14.25
N TYR A 20 2.01 -21.97 -13.41
CA TYR A 20 1.60 -20.64 -13.81
C TYR A 20 2.89 -19.84 -13.99
N PRO A 21 3.19 -19.30 -15.18
CA PRO A 21 4.30 -18.39 -15.32
C PRO A 21 4.08 -17.29 -14.29
N GLN A 22 5.00 -17.17 -13.32
CA GLN A 22 4.93 -16.13 -12.31
C GLN A 22 5.11 -14.80 -13.02
N ALA A 23 4.00 -14.20 -13.43
CA ALA A 23 4.02 -12.92 -14.10
C ALA A 23 4.65 -11.91 -13.15
N LYS A 24 5.74 -11.27 -13.58
CA LYS A 24 6.42 -10.23 -12.79
C LYS A 24 5.36 -9.22 -12.31
N PRO A 25 5.24 -8.95 -11.00
CA PRO A 25 4.16 -8.12 -10.47
C PRO A 25 4.03 -6.74 -11.15
N LEU A 26 5.16 -6.14 -11.52
CA LEU A 26 5.20 -4.85 -12.21
C LEU A 26 4.73 -4.94 -13.67
N ALA A 27 4.98 -6.05 -14.36
CA ALA A 27 4.42 -6.30 -15.68
C ALA A 27 2.89 -6.48 -15.61
N LEU A 28 2.39 -7.18 -14.58
CA LEU A 28 0.95 -7.29 -14.34
C LEU A 28 0.31 -5.93 -14.05
N LEU A 29 0.97 -5.08 -13.25
CA LEU A 29 0.51 -3.72 -12.99
C LEU A 29 0.46 -2.87 -14.26
N ARG A 30 1.52 -2.92 -15.08
CA ARG A 30 1.55 -2.25 -16.40
C ARG A 30 0.38 -2.71 -17.26
N ASP A 31 0.19 -4.03 -17.40
CA ASP A 31 -0.82 -4.58 -18.30
C ASP A 31 -2.25 -4.22 -17.85
N THR A 32 -2.51 -4.26 -16.54
CA THR A 32 -3.82 -3.90 -15.97
C THR A 32 -4.11 -2.40 -16.08
N GLU A 33 -3.15 -1.53 -15.76
CA GLU A 33 -3.28 -0.07 -15.95
C GLU A 33 -3.52 0.27 -17.42
N CYS A 34 -2.71 -0.33 -18.30
CA CYS A 34 -2.69 -0.03 -19.72
C CYS A 34 -4.04 -0.35 -20.38
N LEU A 35 -4.67 -1.47 -19.99
CA LEU A 35 -6.01 -1.84 -20.43
C LEU A 35 -7.05 -0.79 -20.04
N LEU A 36 -7.00 -0.28 -18.81
CA LEU A 36 -7.94 0.72 -18.30
C LEU A 36 -7.73 2.09 -18.95
N ARG A 37 -6.48 2.55 -19.01
CA ARG A 37 -6.13 3.87 -19.55
C ARG A 37 -6.40 3.95 -21.03
N ARG A 38 -5.95 3.00 -21.85
CA ARG A 38 -6.17 3.04 -23.30
C ARG A 38 -7.66 3.09 -23.65
N LYS A 39 -8.48 2.32 -22.92
CA LYS A 39 -9.94 2.37 -23.06
C LYS A 39 -10.49 3.74 -22.69
N THR A 40 -10.04 4.30 -21.57
CA THR A 40 -10.49 5.60 -21.06
C THR A 40 -10.11 6.74 -22.01
N VAL A 41 -8.86 6.78 -22.46
CA VAL A 41 -8.35 7.78 -23.41
C VAL A 41 -9.11 7.70 -24.73
N LYS A 42 -9.29 6.49 -25.30
CA LYS A 42 -10.07 6.30 -26.54
C LYS A 42 -11.51 6.79 -26.42
N THR A 43 -12.11 6.64 -25.24
CA THR A 43 -13.49 7.06 -24.98
C THR A 43 -13.61 8.57 -24.78
N LEU A 44 -12.64 9.20 -24.11
CA LEU A 44 -12.68 10.62 -23.75
C LEU A 44 -12.15 11.55 -24.84
N MET A 45 -11.16 11.11 -25.64
CA MET A 45 -10.56 11.90 -26.71
C MET A 45 -11.57 12.57 -27.66
N PRO A 46 -12.61 11.90 -28.19
CA PRO A 46 -13.57 12.53 -29.10
C PRO A 46 -14.53 13.51 -28.43
N VAL A 47 -14.64 13.50 -27.09
CA VAL A 47 -15.57 14.35 -26.33
C VAL A 47 -14.86 15.61 -25.81
N LEU A 48 -13.55 15.54 -25.61
CA LEU A 48 -12.77 16.62 -25.03
C LEU A 48 -12.43 17.71 -26.07
N PRO A 49 -12.32 18.98 -25.64
CA PRO A 49 -11.77 20.03 -26.49
C PRO A 49 -10.36 19.67 -26.98
N PRO A 50 -9.97 20.05 -28.22
CA PRO A 50 -8.68 19.69 -28.82
C PRO A 50 -7.43 19.90 -27.94
N PRO A 51 -7.24 21.03 -27.22
CA PRO A 51 -6.06 21.20 -26.39
C PRO A 51 -6.00 20.22 -25.21
N VAL A 52 -7.15 19.87 -24.63
CA VAL A 52 -7.23 18.93 -23.51
C VAL A 52 -7.05 17.49 -24.00
N ALA A 53 -7.62 17.16 -25.18
CA ALA A 53 -7.44 15.86 -25.81
C ALA A 53 -5.96 15.58 -26.15
N ASN A 54 -5.25 16.58 -26.69
CA ASN A 54 -3.82 16.46 -26.99
C ASN A 54 -2.98 16.25 -25.72
N ASN A 55 -3.26 17.00 -24.65
CA ASN A 55 -2.57 16.83 -23.37
C ASN A 55 -2.85 15.46 -22.75
N LEU A 56 -4.10 14.97 -22.82
CA LEU A 56 -4.48 13.64 -22.35
C LEU A 56 -3.73 12.55 -23.12
N GLN A 57 -3.60 12.68 -24.43
CA GLN A 57 -2.85 11.75 -25.27
C GLN A 57 -1.36 11.78 -24.96
N ALA A 58 -0.77 12.97 -24.79
CA ALA A 58 0.63 13.12 -24.41
C ALA A 58 0.92 12.51 -23.03
N ALA A 59 0.08 12.78 -22.02
CA ALA A 59 0.19 12.17 -20.70
C ALA A 59 0.04 10.65 -20.76
N SER A 60 -0.86 10.15 -21.61
CA SER A 60 -1.03 8.72 -21.84
C SER A 60 0.22 8.07 -22.46
N ALA A 61 0.91 8.77 -23.37
CA ALA A 61 2.15 8.27 -23.97
C ALA A 61 3.30 8.20 -22.95
N VAL A 62 3.45 9.24 -22.13
CA VAL A 62 4.43 9.25 -21.02
C VAL A 62 4.13 8.11 -20.05
N ALA A 63 2.86 7.87 -19.72
CA ALA A 63 2.48 6.75 -18.85
C ALA A 63 2.83 5.38 -19.45
N ASP A 64 2.66 5.18 -20.77
CA ASP A 64 3.07 3.94 -21.45
C ASP A 64 4.59 3.71 -21.34
N GLU A 65 5.40 4.75 -21.50
CA GLU A 65 6.86 4.68 -21.38
C GLU A 65 7.28 4.38 -19.93
N SER A 66 6.82 5.17 -18.97
CA SER A 66 7.18 4.99 -17.55
C SER A 66 6.77 3.64 -16.98
N LEU A 67 5.59 3.11 -17.37
CA LEU A 67 5.14 1.79 -16.92
C LEU A 67 5.89 0.65 -17.62
N SER A 68 6.41 0.88 -18.82
CA SER A 68 7.26 -0.09 -19.51
C SER A 68 8.61 -0.18 -18.81
N GLU A 69 9.25 0.95 -18.50
CA GLU A 69 10.47 1.01 -17.69
C GLU A 69 10.27 0.35 -16.32
N LEU A 70 9.14 0.64 -15.65
CA LEU A 70 8.83 0.04 -14.35
C LEU A 70 8.69 -1.49 -14.44
N ALA A 71 8.10 -2.01 -15.52
CA ALA A 71 7.93 -3.45 -15.72
C ALA A 71 9.26 -4.20 -15.96
N GLU A 72 10.32 -3.49 -16.34
CA GLU A 72 11.66 -4.06 -16.52
C GLU A 72 12.41 -4.24 -15.19
N ILE A 73 12.00 -3.54 -14.13
CA ILE A 73 12.62 -3.65 -12.81
C ILE A 73 12.48 -5.08 -12.29
N ASP A 74 13.61 -5.66 -11.92
CA ASP A 74 13.65 -6.94 -11.22
C ASP A 74 13.49 -6.73 -9.72
N LEU A 75 12.32 -7.05 -9.20
CA LEU A 75 12.02 -6.94 -7.76
C LEU A 75 12.92 -7.85 -6.91
N ASP A 76 13.38 -8.97 -7.48
CA ASP A 76 14.24 -9.93 -6.77
C ASP A 76 15.68 -9.40 -6.61
N ALA A 77 16.07 -8.41 -7.43
CA ALA A 77 17.34 -7.73 -7.31
C ALA A 77 17.34 -6.61 -6.25
N ILE A 78 16.16 -6.16 -5.81
CA ILE A 78 16.04 -5.10 -4.80
C ILE A 78 16.33 -5.69 -3.42
N SER A 79 17.37 -5.17 -2.77
CA SER A 79 17.74 -5.65 -1.45
C SER A 79 16.80 -5.10 -0.37
N ASP A 80 16.66 -5.85 0.71
CA ASP A 80 15.80 -5.45 1.81
C ASP A 80 16.32 -4.19 2.53
N ASP A 81 17.63 -3.95 2.44
CA ASP A 81 18.30 -2.74 2.95
C ASP A 81 17.98 -1.50 2.11
N GLU A 82 17.80 -1.63 0.80
CA GLU A 82 17.39 -0.52 -0.08
C GLU A 82 15.96 -0.04 0.21
N LEU A 83 15.08 -0.94 0.68
CA LEU A 83 13.70 -0.62 1.05
C LEU A 83 13.57 -0.06 2.47
N LYS A 84 14.60 -0.22 3.32
CA LYS A 84 14.58 0.20 4.72
C LYS A 84 14.32 1.71 4.90
N PRO A 85 14.97 2.62 4.16
CA PRO A 85 14.70 4.06 4.27
C PRO A 85 13.24 4.41 3.94
N ALA A 86 12.67 3.80 2.91
CA ALA A 86 11.27 4.02 2.53
C ALA A 86 10.30 3.57 3.63
N ARG A 87 10.54 2.41 4.23
CA ARG A 87 9.71 1.90 5.35
C ARG A 87 9.84 2.75 6.61
N ILE A 88 11.05 3.25 6.90
CA ILE A 88 11.26 4.23 7.98
C ILE A 88 10.49 5.53 7.71
N PHE A 89 10.53 6.04 6.48
CA PHE A 89 9.82 7.25 6.12
C PHE A 89 8.30 7.13 6.29
N ILE A 90 7.74 5.97 5.96
CA ILE A 90 6.32 5.66 6.21
C ILE A 90 6.02 5.71 7.72
N GLY A 91 6.85 5.06 8.54
CA GLY A 91 6.69 5.10 10.00
C GLY A 91 6.76 6.52 10.58
N LEU A 92 7.71 7.33 10.10
CA LEU A 92 7.84 8.75 10.49
C LEU A 92 6.60 9.55 10.08
N THR A 93 6.07 9.30 8.89
CA THR A 93 4.90 9.99 8.36
C THR A 93 3.65 9.69 9.20
N PHE A 94 3.44 8.43 9.57
CA PHE A 94 2.34 8.02 10.46
C PHE A 94 2.46 8.65 11.85
N SER A 95 3.66 8.62 12.43
CA SER A 95 3.92 9.26 13.73
C SER A 95 3.71 10.77 13.68
N GLY A 96 4.19 11.42 12.61
CA GLY A 96 4.05 12.85 12.40
C GLY A 96 2.60 13.28 12.20
N PHE A 97 1.84 12.57 11.37
CA PHE A 97 0.41 12.85 11.18
C PHE A 97 -0.40 12.58 12.44
N GLY A 98 -0.10 11.52 13.20
CA GLY A 98 -0.76 11.27 14.48
C GLY A 98 -0.57 12.44 15.45
N ALA A 99 0.65 12.94 15.58
CA ALA A 99 0.95 14.12 16.41
C ALA A 99 0.29 15.40 15.88
N LEU A 100 0.35 15.64 14.56
CA LEU A 100 -0.25 16.81 13.94
C LEU A 100 -1.78 16.83 14.12
N PHE A 101 -2.45 15.71 13.86
CA PHE A 101 -3.90 15.59 14.04
C PHE A 101 -4.30 15.74 15.49
N MET A 102 -3.48 15.29 16.43
CA MET A 102 -3.70 15.52 17.85
C MET A 102 -3.70 17.01 18.19
N VAL A 103 -2.69 17.77 17.70
CA VAL A 103 -2.63 19.22 17.90
C VAL A 103 -3.81 19.92 17.24
N LEU A 104 -4.16 19.54 16.01
CA LEU A 104 -5.31 20.09 15.31
C LEU A 104 -6.62 19.80 16.03
N LEU A 105 -6.79 18.60 16.61
CA LEU A 105 -7.96 18.25 17.40
C LEU A 105 -8.08 19.13 18.64
N VAL A 106 -6.97 19.31 19.37
CA VAL A 106 -6.97 20.18 20.57
C VAL A 106 -7.31 21.61 20.18
N LEU A 107 -6.68 22.15 19.13
CA LEU A 107 -6.96 23.51 18.67
C LEU A 107 -8.40 23.67 18.16
N TYR A 108 -8.94 22.64 17.51
CA TYR A 108 -10.33 22.61 17.07
C TYR A 108 -11.30 22.65 18.26
N LEU A 109 -11.05 21.84 19.29
CA LEU A 109 -11.90 21.78 20.47
C LEU A 109 -11.80 23.05 21.32
N ASP A 110 -10.61 23.63 21.47
CA ASP A 110 -10.42 24.89 22.19
C ASP A 110 -11.14 26.07 21.48
N ALA A 111 -11.15 26.06 20.14
CA ALA A 111 -11.83 27.09 19.36
C ALA A 111 -13.36 26.95 19.35
N LEU A 112 -13.90 25.73 19.28
CA LEU A 112 -15.36 25.49 19.18
C LEU A 112 -16.04 25.33 20.54
N HIS A 113 -15.33 24.79 21.53
CA HIS A 113 -15.87 24.45 22.84
C HIS A 113 -15.01 25.03 23.99
N PRO A 114 -14.81 26.36 24.03
CA PRO A 114 -14.06 27.01 25.11
C PRO A 114 -14.70 26.82 26.49
N GLU A 115 -15.98 26.45 26.54
CA GLU A 115 -16.71 26.13 27.77
C GLU A 115 -16.30 24.82 28.42
N LEU A 116 -15.72 23.88 27.67
CA LEU A 116 -15.33 22.58 28.17
C LEU A 116 -13.91 22.63 28.73
N SER A 117 -13.73 22.12 29.95
CA SER A 117 -12.39 21.89 30.49
C SER A 117 -11.67 20.76 29.72
N ALA A 118 -10.34 20.75 29.76
CA ALA A 118 -9.55 19.72 29.05
C ALA A 118 -9.95 18.27 29.42
N ALA A 119 -10.33 18.03 30.68
CA ALA A 119 -10.79 16.71 31.12
C ALA A 119 -12.15 16.33 30.51
N GLU A 120 -13.05 17.31 30.34
CA GLU A 120 -14.37 17.11 29.72
C GLU A 120 -14.25 16.92 28.22
N GLN A 121 -13.36 17.67 27.55
CA GLN A 121 -13.04 17.49 26.14
C GLN A 121 -12.53 16.07 25.86
N ILE A 122 -11.61 15.57 26.69
CA ILE A 122 -11.10 14.20 26.58
C ILE A 122 -12.20 13.17 26.81
N ARG A 123 -13.11 13.41 27.76
CA ARG A 123 -14.22 12.49 28.03
C ARG A 123 -15.21 12.43 26.87
N GLU A 124 -15.55 13.57 26.29
CA GLU A 124 -16.55 13.67 25.23
C GLU A 124 -15.99 13.20 23.87
N TYR A 125 -14.74 13.54 23.57
CA TYR A 125 -14.07 13.22 22.30
C TYR A 125 -13.02 12.10 22.41
N TRP A 126 -13.18 11.23 23.41
CA TRP A 126 -12.19 10.18 23.75
C TRP A 126 -11.84 9.29 22.55
N TYR A 127 -12.81 9.01 21.68
CA TYR A 127 -12.61 8.15 20.52
C TYR A 127 -11.64 8.76 19.51
N GLN A 128 -11.77 10.05 19.23
CA GLN A 128 -10.90 10.80 18.32
C GLN A 128 -9.48 10.87 18.88
N TYR A 129 -9.35 11.11 20.18
CA TYR A 129 -8.06 11.08 20.88
C TYR A 129 -7.38 9.72 20.75
N VAL A 130 -8.09 8.63 21.05
CA VAL A 130 -7.57 7.26 20.92
C VAL A 130 -7.17 6.98 19.48
N TRP A 131 -7.98 7.36 18.50
CA TRP A 131 -7.69 7.13 17.08
C TRP A 131 -6.37 7.76 16.64
N PHE A 132 -6.13 9.04 16.97
CA PHE A 132 -4.89 9.73 16.59
C PHE A 132 -3.67 9.22 17.34
N VAL A 133 -3.82 8.87 18.62
CA VAL A 133 -2.76 8.21 19.39
C VAL A 133 -2.41 6.85 18.78
N CYS A 134 -3.41 6.03 18.44
CA CYS A 134 -3.19 4.74 17.78
C CYS A 134 -2.48 4.89 16.44
N LEU A 135 -2.81 5.91 15.63
CA LEU A 135 -2.10 6.22 14.39
C LEU A 135 -0.62 6.50 14.65
N GLY A 136 -0.32 7.32 15.67
CA GLY A 136 1.05 7.63 16.05
C GLY A 136 1.82 6.41 16.57
N VAL A 137 1.20 5.62 17.45
CA VAL A 137 1.79 4.38 18.00
C VAL A 137 2.06 3.37 16.88
N ALA A 138 1.15 3.21 15.91
CA ALA A 138 1.39 2.36 14.76
C ALA A 138 2.63 2.80 13.97
N GLY A 139 2.80 4.11 13.74
CA GLY A 139 4.00 4.67 13.11
C GLY A 139 5.28 4.35 13.90
N MET A 140 5.26 4.52 15.22
CA MET A 140 6.37 4.17 16.11
C MET A 140 6.70 2.68 16.10
N MET A 141 5.69 1.81 16.04
CA MET A 141 5.89 0.36 15.94
C MET A 141 6.55 -0.03 14.61
N ILE A 142 6.15 0.61 13.50
CA ILE A 142 6.82 0.44 12.20
C ILE A 142 8.28 0.86 12.29
N LEU A 143 8.58 2.01 12.91
CA LEU A 143 9.94 2.50 13.09
C LEU A 143 10.78 1.55 13.96
N GLY A 144 10.25 1.12 15.10
CA GLY A 144 10.92 0.19 15.99
C GLY A 144 11.25 -1.12 15.28
N ARG A 145 10.29 -1.65 14.51
CA ARG A 145 10.49 -2.86 13.71
C ARG A 145 11.62 -2.69 12.69
N GLU A 146 11.63 -1.60 11.92
CA GLU A 146 12.68 -1.37 10.91
C GLU A 146 14.04 -1.06 11.54
N ALA A 147 14.08 -0.39 12.69
CA ALA A 147 15.32 -0.12 13.43
C ALA A 147 15.97 -1.41 13.95
N MET A 148 15.17 -2.34 14.47
CA MET A 148 15.63 -3.63 14.97
C MET A 148 15.84 -4.69 13.88
N ARG A 149 15.44 -4.41 12.64
CA ARG A 149 15.59 -5.36 11.52
C ARG A 149 17.09 -5.61 11.27
N PRO A 150 17.53 -6.89 11.26
CA PRO A 150 18.92 -7.24 10.97
C PRO A 150 19.27 -6.79 9.55
N LYS A 151 20.53 -6.40 9.34
CA LYS A 151 21.07 -6.14 8.01
C LYS A 151 21.38 -7.50 7.39
N ASN A 152 20.78 -7.77 6.23
CA ASN A 152 21.03 -8.97 5.44
C ASN A 152 21.87 -8.60 4.21
#